data_AF-A0A430LX27-F1
#
_entry.id   AF-A0A430LX27-F1
#
_cell.length_a   1.000
_cell.length_b   1.000
_cell.length_c   1.000
_cell.angle_alpha   90.00
_cell.angle_beta   90.00
_cell.angle_gamma   90.00
#
_symmetry.space_group_name_H-M   'P 1'
#
loop_
_entity.id
_entity.type
_entity.pdbx_description
1 polymer ?
#
loop_
_entity_poly.entity_id
_entity_poly.type
_entity_poly.pdbx_seq_one_letter_code
_entity_poly.pdbx_strand_id
1 'polypeptide(L)'
;MAIEQKDIFQFRSWSDLVQEYSTLQLKYESDRLPALAGIADIVSRIISDQYLSGIWKANLSSGLLWNPAKYPAKLSGIAGVPSWSWASVIGPIKASNITRQHLEANYKARALTKLEEGHSIREPGSINVAWNLISDHHHRHAGVIEIQDL
;
A
#
# COMPACT_ATOMS: atom_id res chain seq x y z
N MET A 1 24.28 19.54 2.04
CA MET A 1 24.03 18.36 1.20
C MET A 1 22.73 17.76 1.71
N ALA A 2 21.60 18.26 1.21
CA ALA A 2 20.28 17.84 1.67
C ALA A 2 19.86 16.63 0.83
N ILE A 3 19.59 15.51 1.48
CA ILE A 3 19.00 14.34 0.84
C ILE A 3 17.59 14.78 0.41
N GLU A 4 17.35 14.87 -0.89
CA GLU A 4 16.02 15.14 -1.44
C GLU A 4 15.05 14.08 -0.90
N GLN A 5 13.94 14.52 -0.30
CA GLN A 5 12.86 13.65 0.21
C GLN A 5 12.08 12.91 -0.90
N LYS A 6 12.67 12.75 -2.09
CA LYS A 6 12.00 12.38 -3.33
C LYS A 6 11.85 10.87 -3.55
N ASP A 7 12.52 10.05 -2.73
CA ASP A 7 12.64 8.61 -3.01
C ASP A 7 11.79 7.70 -2.12
N ILE A 8 11.02 8.23 -1.16
CA ILE A 8 10.62 7.36 -0.05
C ILE A 8 9.45 6.41 -0.38
N PHE A 9 8.52 6.71 -1.29
CA PHE A 9 7.47 5.73 -1.66
C PHE A 9 6.87 5.99 -3.06
N GLN A 10 7.51 5.49 -4.12
CA GLN A 10 6.98 5.56 -5.50
C GLN A 10 5.85 4.53 -5.80
N PHE A 11 5.17 4.04 -4.75
CA PHE A 11 4.14 3.02 -4.90
C PHE A 11 2.79 3.65 -5.25
N ARG A 12 2.26 3.34 -6.43
CA ARG A 12 0.94 3.82 -6.87
C ARG A 12 -0.21 3.15 -6.11
N SER A 13 0.02 1.94 -5.60
CA SER A 13 -0.96 1.19 -4.80
C SER A 13 -0.29 0.23 -3.82
N TRP A 14 -1.05 -0.25 -2.82
CA TRP A 14 -0.57 -1.33 -1.93
C TRP A 14 -0.10 -2.58 -2.69
N SER A 15 -0.75 -2.88 -3.82
CA SER A 15 -0.37 -4.06 -4.61
C SER A 15 0.92 -3.86 -5.39
N ASP A 16 1.24 -2.62 -5.79
CA ASP A 16 2.56 -2.30 -6.34
C ASP A 16 3.64 -2.44 -5.26
N LEU A 17 3.34 -1.97 -4.04
CA LEU A 17 4.23 -2.15 -2.88
C LEU A 17 4.47 -3.63 -2.60
N VAL A 18 3.42 -4.44 -2.49
CA VAL A 18 3.55 -5.89 -2.29
C VAL A 18 4.30 -6.55 -3.44
N GLN A 19 4.03 -6.15 -4.69
CA GLN A 19 4.72 -6.69 -5.86
C GLN A 19 6.23 -6.39 -5.79
N GLU A 20 6.63 -5.16 -5.53
CA GLU A 20 8.04 -4.79 -5.40
C GLU A 20 8.69 -5.45 -4.19
N TYR A 21 8.01 -5.43 -3.05
CA TYR A 21 8.47 -6.07 -1.81
C TYR A 21 8.67 -7.58 -2.00
N SER A 22 7.84 -8.24 -2.83
CA SER A 22 8.01 -9.66 -3.16
C SER A 22 9.28 -9.99 -3.94
N THR A 23 9.93 -9.00 -4.54
CA THR A 23 11.21 -9.19 -5.26
C THR A 23 12.42 -9.24 -4.32
N LEU A 24 12.26 -8.80 -3.07
CA LEU A 24 13.34 -8.75 -2.11
C LEU A 24 13.81 -10.16 -1.75
N GLN A 25 15.14 -10.32 -1.69
CA GLN A 25 15.77 -11.53 -1.20
C GLN A 25 15.95 -11.42 0.30
N LEU A 26 14.90 -11.72 1.05
CA LEU A 26 14.98 -11.72 2.51
C LEU A 26 15.85 -12.89 2.99
N LYS A 27 16.60 -12.66 4.06
CA LYS A 27 17.36 -13.72 4.73
C LYS A 27 16.44 -14.82 5.25
N TYR A 28 15.25 -14.43 5.74
CA TYR A 28 14.22 -15.35 6.21
C TYR A 28 12.88 -14.99 5.55
N GLU A 29 12.33 -15.92 4.78
CA GLU A 29 11.02 -15.76 4.12
C GLU A 29 9.88 -15.59 5.14
N SER A 30 10.04 -16.10 6.36
CA SER A 30 9.11 -15.91 7.48
C SER A 30 8.85 -14.44 7.82
N ASP A 31 9.80 -13.56 7.49
CA ASP A 31 9.74 -12.16 7.88
C ASP A 31 8.92 -11.31 6.89
N ARG A 32 8.48 -11.88 5.75
CA ARG A 32 7.77 -11.13 4.70
C ARG A 32 6.50 -10.44 5.20
N LEU A 33 5.63 -11.17 5.90
CA LEU A 33 4.40 -10.58 6.44
C LEU A 33 4.68 -9.71 7.68
N PRO A 34 5.47 -10.15 8.69
CA PRO A 34 5.80 -9.32 9.84
C PRO A 34 6.46 -7.99 9.50
N ALA A 35 7.44 -7.99 8.60
CA ALA A 35 8.14 -6.76 8.21
C ALA A 35 7.20 -5.78 7.48
N LEU A 36 6.26 -6.29 6.68
CA LEU A 36 5.26 -5.46 6.02
C LEU A 36 4.13 -5.01 6.97
N ALA A 37 3.85 -5.78 8.02
CA ALA A 37 2.76 -5.49 8.96
C ALA A 37 2.97 -4.18 9.73
N GLY A 38 4.21 -3.76 9.97
CA GLY A 38 4.48 -2.45 10.58
C GLY A 38 3.98 -1.28 9.72
N ILE A 39 4.19 -1.35 8.40
CA ILE A 39 3.66 -0.37 7.45
C ILE A 39 2.14 -0.48 7.39
N ALA A 40 1.61 -1.71 7.38
CA ALA A 40 0.18 -1.96 7.35
C ALA A 40 -0.53 -1.39 8.59
N ASP A 41 0.05 -1.45 9.80
CA ASP A 41 -0.56 -0.87 10.99
C ASP A 41 -0.77 0.65 10.83
N ILE A 42 0.25 1.36 10.35
CA ILE A 42 0.17 2.81 10.10
C ILE A 42 -0.91 3.10 9.05
N VAL A 43 -0.88 2.39 7.91
CA VAL A 43 -1.84 2.61 6.82
C VAL A 43 -3.26 2.29 7.27
N SER A 44 -3.47 1.20 8.02
CA SER A 44 -4.80 0.75 8.48
C SER A 44 -5.55 1.83 9.26
N ARG A 45 -4.81 2.60 10.08
CA ARG A 45 -5.35 3.72 10.88
C ARG A 45 -5.74 4.91 10.00
N ILE A 46 -5.06 5.10 8.88
CA ILE A 46 -5.37 6.16 7.90
C ILE A 46 -6.60 5.76 7.10
N ILE A 47 -6.62 4.57 6.50
CA ILE A 47 -7.70 4.16 5.58
C ILE A 47 -8.92 3.53 6.29
N SER A 48 -8.84 3.29 7.61
CA SER A 48 -9.84 2.52 8.36
C SER A 48 -10.16 1.18 7.70
N ASP A 49 -9.12 0.41 7.41
CA ASP A 49 -9.31 -0.92 6.84
C ASP A 49 -8.48 -1.97 7.56
N GLN A 50 -8.94 -3.21 7.48
CA GLN A 50 -8.31 -4.33 8.15
C GLN A 50 -7.27 -4.99 7.25
N TYR A 51 -6.04 -5.12 7.74
CA TYR A 51 -4.98 -5.88 7.08
C TYR A 51 -5.12 -7.38 7.34
N LEU A 52 -5.11 -8.18 6.27
CA LEU A 52 -5.30 -9.62 6.27
C LEU A 52 -4.16 -10.28 5.50
N SER A 53 -3.11 -10.71 6.22
CA SER A 53 -1.98 -11.50 5.68
C SER A 53 -1.46 -11.02 4.32
N GLY A 54 -1.25 -9.71 4.15
CA GLY A 54 -0.76 -9.13 2.90
C GLY A 54 -1.80 -8.35 2.10
N ILE A 55 -3.08 -8.45 2.43
CA ILE A 55 -4.19 -7.92 1.64
C ILE A 55 -5.10 -7.06 2.52
N TRP A 56 -5.67 -6.00 1.97
CA TRP A 56 -6.68 -5.19 2.64
C TRP A 56 -8.07 -5.79 2.50
N LYS A 57 -8.84 -5.84 3.59
CA LYS A 57 -10.16 -6.48 3.63
C LYS A 57 -11.15 -5.87 2.65
N ALA A 58 -11.17 -4.54 2.49
CA ALA A 58 -12.04 -3.87 1.52
C ALA A 58 -11.76 -4.29 0.07
N ASN A 59 -10.57 -4.85 -0.18
CA ASN A 59 -10.10 -5.26 -1.50
C ASN A 59 -9.69 -6.72 -1.53
N LEU A 60 -10.32 -7.55 -0.70
CA LEU A 60 -9.98 -8.97 -0.64
C LEU A 60 -10.13 -9.63 -2.02
N SER A 61 -11.21 -9.35 -2.74
CA SER A 61 -11.46 -9.94 -4.06
C SER A 61 -10.35 -9.64 -5.07
N SER A 62 -9.95 -8.37 -5.22
CA SER A 62 -8.87 -7.97 -6.15
C SER A 62 -7.48 -8.29 -5.60
N GLY A 63 -7.32 -8.28 -4.28
CA GLY A 63 -6.10 -8.64 -3.59
C GLY A 63 -5.78 -10.12 -3.66
N LEU A 64 -6.74 -10.98 -3.99
CA LEU A 64 -6.54 -12.42 -4.24
C LEU A 64 -6.12 -12.74 -5.68
N LEU A 65 -6.14 -11.76 -6.60
CA LEU A 65 -5.86 -11.97 -8.02
C LEU A 65 -4.35 -11.92 -8.37
N TRP A 66 -3.47 -11.98 -7.38
CA TRP A 66 -2.03 -12.05 -7.62
C TRP A 66 -1.64 -13.41 -8.22
N ASN A 67 -0.48 -13.47 -8.88
CA ASN A 67 0.11 -14.75 -9.32
C ASN A 67 1.63 -14.74 -9.22
N PRO A 68 2.29 -15.92 -9.14
CA PRO A 68 3.74 -16.03 -9.22
C PRO A 68 4.25 -15.49 -10.56
N ALA A 69 5.33 -14.70 -10.53
CA ALA A 69 5.92 -14.16 -11.75
C ALA A 69 6.65 -15.25 -12.58
N LYS A 70 7.02 -16.37 -11.95
CA LYS A 70 7.69 -17.52 -12.55
C LYS A 70 7.00 -18.82 -12.13
N TYR A 71 6.95 -19.77 -13.07
CA TYR A 71 6.42 -21.12 -12.84
C TYR A 71 7.52 -22.17 -13.10
N PRO A 72 7.52 -23.30 -12.37
CA PRO A 72 6.64 -23.61 -11.24
C PRO A 72 6.93 -22.72 -10.02
N ALA A 73 5.89 -22.42 -9.24
CA ALA A 73 6.02 -21.59 -8.05
C ALA A 73 6.61 -22.40 -6.89
N LYS A 74 7.56 -21.80 -6.17
CA LYS A 74 8.12 -22.40 -4.95
C LYS A 74 7.26 -22.02 -3.76
N LEU A 75 6.64 -22.99 -3.09
CA LEU A 75 5.89 -22.74 -1.86
C LEU A 75 6.85 -22.32 -0.73
N SER A 76 6.40 -21.41 0.13
CA SER A 76 7.20 -20.93 1.25
C SER A 76 7.28 -21.95 2.39
N GLY A 77 6.21 -22.74 2.59
CA GLY A 77 6.13 -23.71 3.68
C GLY A 77 6.12 -23.07 5.08
N ILE A 78 5.92 -21.76 5.17
CA ILE A 78 5.92 -21.02 6.44
C ILE A 78 4.63 -21.36 7.20
N ALA A 79 4.78 -21.88 8.41
CA ALA A 79 3.64 -22.18 9.28
C ALA A 79 2.84 -20.91 9.60
N GLY A 80 1.51 -21.02 9.55
CA GLY A 80 0.60 -19.91 9.87
C GLY A 80 0.37 -18.91 8.73
N VAL A 81 1.08 -19.02 7.61
CA VAL A 81 0.78 -18.23 6.40
C VAL A 81 -0.35 -18.92 5.61
N PRO A 82 -1.50 -18.25 5.39
CA PRO A 82 -2.60 -18.87 4.65
C PRO A 82 -2.24 -19.04 3.17
N SER A 83 -2.75 -20.09 2.53
CA SER A 83 -2.45 -20.45 1.14
C SER A 83 -2.86 -19.38 0.11
N TRP A 84 -3.77 -18.49 0.46
CA TRP A 84 -4.21 -17.38 -0.39
C TRP A 84 -3.36 -16.11 -0.25
N SER A 85 -2.45 -16.07 0.73
CA SER A 85 -1.50 -14.96 0.87
C SER A 85 -0.41 -15.05 -0.18
N TRP A 86 0.02 -13.92 -0.72
CA TRP A 86 1.17 -13.86 -1.63
C TRP A 86 2.47 -14.38 -0.97
N ALA A 87 2.56 -14.33 0.36
CA ALA A 87 3.69 -14.87 1.12
C ALA A 87 3.69 -16.41 1.22
N SER A 88 2.65 -17.08 0.72
CA SER A 88 2.63 -18.55 0.58
C SER A 88 3.59 -19.05 -0.51
N VAL A 89 4.10 -18.14 -1.37
CA VAL A 89 5.03 -18.41 -2.45
C VAL A 89 6.31 -17.60 -2.26
N ILE A 90 7.46 -18.22 -2.56
CA ILE A 90 8.78 -17.60 -2.54
C ILE A 90 9.04 -16.90 -3.87
N GLY A 91 9.51 -15.64 -3.77
CA GLY A 91 9.95 -14.84 -4.90
C GLY A 91 8.90 -13.89 -5.46
N PRO A 92 9.19 -13.30 -6.63
CA PRO A 92 8.38 -12.23 -7.21
C PRO A 92 6.98 -12.70 -7.58
N ILE A 93 6.00 -11.86 -7.27
CA ILE A 93 4.61 -12.00 -7.73
C ILE A 93 4.26 -10.91 -8.75
N LYS A 94 3.12 -11.05 -9.42
CA LYS A 94 2.49 -10.01 -10.23
C LYS A 94 1.14 -9.69 -9.62
N ALA A 95 0.89 -8.41 -9.34
CA ALA A 95 -0.43 -7.93 -8.99
C ALA A 95 -1.36 -7.94 -10.22
N SER A 96 -2.66 -8.13 -9.99
CA SER A 96 -3.63 -8.02 -11.09
C SER A 96 -3.80 -6.56 -11.52
N ASN A 97 -4.01 -6.33 -12.82
CA ASN A 97 -4.26 -4.98 -13.33
C ASN A 97 -5.59 -4.39 -12.82
N ILE A 98 -6.56 -5.24 -12.47
CA ILE A 98 -7.85 -4.83 -11.89
C ILE A 98 -7.63 -4.17 -10.52
N THR A 99 -6.62 -4.65 -9.80
CA THR A 99 -6.27 -4.16 -8.46
C THR A 99 -5.82 -2.70 -8.50
N ARG A 100 -5.06 -2.28 -9.53
CA ARG A 100 -4.50 -0.91 -9.63
C ARG A 100 -5.54 0.21 -9.65
N GLN A 101 -6.65 0.06 -10.37
CA GLN A 101 -7.60 1.17 -10.58
C GLN A 101 -8.67 1.28 -9.47
N HIS A 102 -9.08 0.16 -8.87
CA HIS A 102 -10.15 0.16 -7.85
C HIS A 102 -9.69 0.60 -6.45
N LEU A 103 -8.40 0.48 -6.13
CA LEU A 103 -7.84 0.79 -4.81
C LEU A 103 -7.65 2.29 -4.59
N GLU A 104 -7.11 3.01 -5.58
CA GLU A 104 -6.87 4.45 -5.49
C GLU A 104 -8.17 5.22 -5.22
N ALA A 105 -9.25 4.86 -5.91
CA ALA A 105 -10.56 5.50 -5.71
C ALA A 105 -11.15 5.24 -4.31
N ASN A 106 -11.07 3.99 -3.82
CA ASN A 106 -11.63 3.62 -2.52
C ASN A 106 -10.81 4.19 -1.35
N TYR A 107 -9.48 4.19 -1.44
CA TYR A 107 -8.64 4.77 -0.39
C TYR A 107 -8.70 6.28 -0.37
N LYS A 108 -8.74 6.93 -1.54
CA LYS A 108 -8.92 8.37 -1.62
C LYS A 108 -10.26 8.77 -1.02
N ALA A 109 -11.36 8.09 -1.36
CA ALA A 109 -12.67 8.36 -0.78
C ALA A 109 -12.67 8.20 0.76
N ARG A 110 -12.14 7.10 1.28
CA ARG A 110 -12.10 6.85 2.74
C ARG A 110 -11.20 7.81 3.51
N ALA A 111 -10.04 8.17 2.94
CA ALA A 111 -9.17 9.16 3.53
C ALA A 111 -9.85 10.54 3.57
N LEU A 112 -10.48 10.96 2.47
CA LEU A 112 -11.22 12.22 2.36
C LEU A 112 -12.40 12.30 3.34
N THR A 113 -13.20 11.25 3.47
CA THR A 113 -14.31 11.23 4.44
C THR A 113 -13.82 11.45 5.87
N LYS A 114 -12.68 10.87 6.26
CA LYS A 114 -12.10 11.12 7.60
C LYS A 114 -11.64 12.56 7.83
N LEU A 115 -11.19 13.22 6.76
CA LEU A 115 -10.77 14.61 6.81
C LEU A 115 -11.99 15.54 6.95
N GLU A 116 -13.08 15.20 6.27
CA GLU A 116 -14.36 15.92 6.36
C GLU A 116 -15.05 15.71 7.72
N GLU A 117 -14.90 14.54 8.35
CA GLU A 117 -15.49 14.23 9.66
C GLU A 117 -14.78 14.91 10.86
N GLY A 118 -13.78 15.77 10.64
CA GLY A 118 -13.17 16.59 11.69
C GLY A 118 -12.41 15.81 12.77
N HIS A 119 -12.16 14.51 12.55
CA HIS A 119 -11.33 13.70 13.44
C HIS A 119 -9.87 14.13 13.27
N SER A 120 -9.41 14.99 14.18
CA SER A 120 -8.02 15.43 14.29
C SER A 120 -7.07 14.22 14.29
N ILE A 121 -6.42 13.99 13.15
CA ILE A 121 -5.25 13.11 13.04
C ILE A 121 -4.15 13.83 13.82
N ARG A 122 -3.92 13.40 15.08
CA ARG A 122 -3.16 14.16 16.09
C ARG A 122 -1.66 14.37 15.80
N GLU A 123 -1.15 14.01 14.63
CA GLU A 123 0.25 14.27 14.26
C GLU A 123 0.36 14.98 12.91
N PRO A 124 0.74 16.28 12.90
CA PRO A 124 0.94 17.07 11.68
C PRO A 124 1.90 16.44 10.65
N GLY A 125 2.84 15.60 11.11
CA GLY A 125 3.76 14.88 10.23
C GLY A 125 3.12 13.72 9.46
N SER A 126 2.17 13.01 10.05
CA SER A 126 1.45 11.89 9.42
C SER A 126 0.50 12.38 8.31
N ILE A 127 -0.04 13.58 8.48
CA ILE A 127 -0.93 14.27 7.54
C ILE A 127 -0.18 14.64 6.26
N ASN A 128 0.98 15.29 6.38
CA ASN A 128 1.77 15.66 5.21
C ASN A 128 2.32 14.45 4.46
N VAL A 129 2.65 13.36 5.15
CA VAL A 129 3.08 12.12 4.48
C VAL A 129 1.91 11.47 3.73
N ALA A 130 0.74 11.33 4.37
CA ALA A 130 -0.45 10.76 3.72
C ALA A 130 -0.92 11.61 2.54
N TRP A 131 -0.91 12.94 2.68
CA TRP A 131 -1.26 13.84 1.59
C TRP A 131 -0.21 13.91 0.50
N ASN A 132 1.09 13.91 0.80
CA ASN A 132 2.12 13.86 -0.23
C ASN A 132 2.04 12.55 -1.03
N LEU A 133 1.76 11.41 -0.38
CA LEU A 133 1.51 10.13 -1.05
C LEU A 133 0.28 10.16 -1.99
N ILE A 134 -0.73 10.97 -1.69
CA ILE A 134 -1.99 11.05 -2.46
C ILE A 134 -1.93 12.17 -3.53
N SER A 135 -1.25 13.28 -3.24
CA SER A 135 -1.22 14.51 -4.04
C SER A 135 -0.14 14.50 -5.11
N ASP A 136 0.94 13.73 -4.95
CA ASP A 136 2.01 13.60 -5.96
C ASP A 136 1.52 12.92 -7.27
N HIS A 137 0.26 12.50 -7.33
CA HIS A 137 -0.41 11.99 -8.52
C HIS A 137 -1.29 13.01 -9.27
N HIS A 138 -1.59 14.18 -8.70
CA HIS A 138 -2.47 15.18 -9.35
C HIS A 138 -1.71 16.28 -10.11
N HIS A 139 -0.43 16.53 -9.82
CA HIS A 139 0.36 17.55 -10.51
C HIS A 139 1.10 17.06 -11.76
N ARG A 140 0.36 16.47 -12.70
CA ARG A 140 0.75 16.58 -14.13
C ARG A 140 -0.26 17.30 -15.01
N HIS A 141 -1.49 17.58 -14.57
CA HIS A 141 -2.42 18.47 -15.28
C HIS A 141 -3.46 19.07 -14.34
N ALA A 142 -3.09 20.01 -13.48
CA ALA A 142 -4.04 20.95 -12.89
C ALA A 142 -3.29 22.17 -12.36
N GLY A 143 -3.65 23.33 -12.89
CA GLY A 143 -3.09 24.62 -12.50
C GLY A 143 -3.36 24.96 -11.04
N VAL A 144 -2.45 25.76 -10.51
CA VAL A 144 -2.47 26.43 -9.21
C VAL A 144 -3.84 27.09 -9.00
N ILE A 145 -4.53 26.75 -7.91
CA ILE A 145 -5.53 27.65 -7.30
C ILE A 145 -4.90 28.16 -6.02
N GLU A 146 -4.52 29.42 -6.08
CA GLU A 146 -4.04 30.26 -5.00
C GLU A 146 -5.24 30.55 -4.07
N ILE A 147 -5.16 30.12 -2.80
CA ILE A 147 -6.11 30.57 -1.78
C ILE A 147 -5.49 31.82 -1.17
N GLN A 148 -5.85 32.99 -1.71
CA GLN A 148 -5.77 34.26 -0.99
C GLN A 148 -7.00 34.39 -0.10
N ASP A 149 -6.73 34.71 1.16
CA ASP A 149 -7.53 35.44 2.14
C ASP A 149 -9.07 35.32 2.08
N LEU A 150 -9.64 34.66 3.10
CA LEU A 150 -10.74 35.16 3.94
C LEU A 150 -10.78 34.37 5.27
#